data_AF-A0A9E5YUG8-F1
#
_entry.id   AF-A0A9E5YUG8-F1
#
_cell.length_a   1.000
_cell.length_b   1.000
_cell.length_c   1.000
_cell.angle_alpha   90.00
_cell.angle_beta   90.00
_cell.angle_gamma   90.00
#
_symmetry.space_group_name_H-M   'P 1'
#
loop_
_entity.id
_entity.type
_entity.pdbx_description
1 polymer ?
#
loop_
_entity_poly.entity_id
_entity_poly.type
_entity_poly.pdbx_seq_one_letter_code
_entity_poly.pdbx_strand_id
1 'polypeptide(L)' 'MTDREQLLAWIEDEQDAMVAFYQDFVRAKSPNPPGDTLAAAGHITQFLTQHDVPHRIVDPNPIMPNVIGTFEGGAPG' A
#
# COMPACT_ATOMS: atom_id res chain seq x y z
N MET A 1 10.47 -22.19 15.63
CA MET A 1 9.45 -21.33 15.01
C MET A 1 9.45 -21.63 13.53
N THR A 2 8.33 -22.09 13.00
CA THR A 2 8.13 -22.32 11.57
C THR A 2 7.90 -20.99 10.85
N ASP A 3 8.11 -20.94 9.53
CA ASP A 3 7.80 -19.74 8.73
C ASP A 3 6.35 -19.29 8.91
N ARG A 4 5.42 -20.26 9.04
CA ARG A 4 4.01 -19.98 9.31
C ARG A 4 3.79 -19.28 10.66
N GLU A 5 4.44 -19.75 11.71
CA GLU A 5 4.34 -19.13 13.05
C GLU A 5 4.92 -17.71 13.05
N GLN A 6 6.03 -17.49 12.33
CA GLN A 6 6.63 -16.17 12.18
C GLN A 6 5.71 -15.18 11.46
N LEU A 7 5.09 -15.62 10.35
CA LEU A 7 4.16 -14.78 9.60
C LEU A 7 2.92 -14.40 10.41
N LEU A 8 2.39 -15.33 11.22
CA LEU A 8 1.27 -15.04 12.11
C LEU A 8 1.65 -14.04 13.20
N ALA A 9 2.83 -14.20 13.81
CA ALA A 9 3.33 -13.25 14.81
C ALA A 9 3.46 -11.84 14.23
N TRP A 10 4.01 -11.67 13.03
CA TRP A 10 4.09 -10.36 12.38
C TRP A 10 2.72 -9.74 12.11
N ILE A 11 1.74 -10.53 11.66
CA ILE A 11 0.37 -10.05 11.44
C ILE A 11 -0.27 -9.58 12.76
N GLU A 12 -0.05 -10.33 13.84
CA GLU A 12 -0.56 -9.97 15.17
C GLU A 12 0.11 -8.68 15.69
N ASP A 13 1.43 -8.57 15.56
CA ASP A 13 2.22 -7.41 16.00
C ASP A 13 1.86 -6.12 15.22
N GLU A 14 1.51 -6.25 13.93
CA GLU A 14 1.23 -5.12 13.03
C GLU A 14 -0.28 -4.83 12.87
N GLN A 15 -1.16 -5.60 13.51
CA GLN A 15 -2.60 -5.54 13.30
C GLN A 15 -3.17 -4.12 13.45
N ASP A 16 -2.84 -3.43 14.55
CA ASP A 16 -3.35 -2.09 14.83
C ASP A 16 -2.89 -1.07 13.77
N ALA A 17 -1.64 -1.19 13.32
CA ALA A 17 -1.08 -0.33 12.28
C ALA A 17 -1.76 -0.57 10.93
N MET A 18 -1.99 -1.83 10.55
CA MET A 18 -2.71 -2.18 9.34
C MET A 18 -4.15 -1.66 9.38
N VAL A 19 -4.86 -1.83 10.50
CA VAL A 19 -6.23 -1.33 10.65
C VAL A 19 -6.29 0.18 10.53
N ALA A 20 -5.38 0.91 11.20
CA ALA A 20 -5.30 2.37 11.09
C ALA A 20 -5.03 2.81 9.65
N PHE A 21 -4.07 2.18 8.96
CA PHE A 21 -3.77 2.45 7.56
C PHE A 21 -5.00 2.30 6.66
N TYR A 22 -5.76 1.20 6.80
CA TYR A 22 -6.96 0.96 5.99
C TYR A 22 -8.12 1.89 6.35
N GLN A 23 -8.28 2.26 7.62
CA GLN A 23 -9.29 3.25 8.00
C GLN A 23 -9.04 4.60 7.33
N ASP A 24 -7.79 5.06 7.33
CA ASP A 24 -7.41 6.31 6.69
C ASP A 24 -7.50 6.22 5.16
N PHE A 25 -7.15 5.07 4.58
CA PHE A 25 -7.32 4.83 3.15
C PHE A 25 -8.79 4.89 2.72
N VAL A 26 -9.72 4.29 3.48
CA VAL A 26 -11.17 4.35 3.19
C VAL A 26 -11.72 5.76 3.35
N ARG A 27 -11.16 6.57 4.26
CA ARG A 27 -11.52 8.00 4.41
C ARG A 27 -10.98 8.85 3.27
N ALA A 28 -9.89 8.45 2.63
CA ALA A 28 -9.36 9.13 1.46
C ALA A 28 -10.40 9.06 0.34
N LYS A 29 -10.91 10.23 -0.06
CA LYS A 29 -12.00 10.33 -1.04
C LYS A 29 -11.56 9.71 -2.38
N SER A 30 -12.14 8.57 -2.74
CA SER A 30 -12.05 7.95 -4.07
C SER A 30 -13.47 7.81 -4.64
N PRO A 31 -14.14 8.92 -5.00
CA PRO A 31 -15.54 8.88 -5.37
C PRO A 31 -15.72 8.07 -6.65
N ASN A 32 -16.92 7.57 -6.89
CA ASN A 32 -17.27 6.82 -8.09
C ASN A 32 -18.49 7.50 -8.74
N PRO A 33 -18.55 7.81 -10.06
CA PRO A 33 -17.62 8.49 -11.00
C PRO A 33 -17.83 10.04 -11.06
N PRO A 34 -16.90 10.87 -11.63
CA PRO A 34 -15.79 10.50 -12.53
C PRO A 34 -14.48 10.11 -11.81
N GLY A 35 -14.48 10.14 -10.48
CA GLY A 35 -13.54 9.42 -9.61
C GLY A 35 -12.09 9.87 -9.61
N ASP A 36 -11.85 11.06 -9.08
CA ASP A 36 -10.51 11.50 -8.68
C ASP A 36 -9.97 10.61 -7.53
N THR A 37 -8.89 9.88 -7.78
CA THR A 37 -8.25 8.98 -6.81
C THR A 37 -6.92 9.51 -6.28
N LEU A 38 -6.58 10.78 -6.53
CA LEU A 38 -5.31 11.37 -6.09
C LEU A 38 -5.08 11.25 -4.58
N ALA A 39 -6.13 11.44 -3.77
CA ALA A 39 -6.04 11.31 -2.31
C ALA A 39 -5.69 9.87 -1.89
N ALA A 40 -6.34 8.88 -2.51
CA ALA A 40 -6.09 7.47 -2.25
C ALA A 40 -4.67 7.06 -2.70
N ALA A 41 -4.26 7.48 -3.89
CA ALA A 41 -2.92 7.22 -4.40
C ALA A 41 -1.84 7.87 -3.51
N GLY A 42 -2.06 9.10 -3.05
CA GLY A 42 -1.16 9.82 -2.14
C GLY A 42 -1.00 9.12 -0.78
N HIS A 43 -2.07 8.57 -0.22
CA HIS A 43 -2.01 7.80 1.04
C HIS A 43 -1.10 6.56 0.90
N ILE A 44 -1.24 5.83 -0.21
CA ILE A 44 -0.40 4.65 -0.50
C ILE A 44 1.06 5.06 -0.69
N THR A 45 1.35 6.06 -1.52
CA THR A 45 2.75 6.45 -1.82
C THR A 45 3.45 7.05 -0.61
N GLN A 46 2.73 7.76 0.26
CA GLN A 46 3.27 8.24 1.53
C GLN A 46 3.68 7.06 2.43
N PHE A 47 2.81 6.06 2.59
CA PHE A 47 3.11 4.85 3.35
C PHE A 47 4.33 4.11 2.80
N LEU A 48 4.38 3.88 1.48
CA LEU A 48 5.53 3.23 0.85
C LEU A 48 6.83 4.03 1.05
N THR A 49 6.76 5.37 0.98
CA THR A 49 7.92 6.24 1.25
C THR A 49 8.39 6.14 2.70
N GLN A 50 7.48 6.09 3.66
CA GLN A 50 7.81 5.97 5.09
C GLN A 50 8.51 4.66 5.44
N HIS A 51 8.25 3.60 4.66
CA HIS A 51 8.85 2.27 4.84
C HIS A 51 10.02 2.00 3.88
N ASP A 52 10.54 3.03 3.20
CA ASP A 52 11.64 2.92 2.24
C ASP A 52 11.36 1.89 1.11
N VAL A 53 10.09 1.71 0.74
CA VAL A 53 9.67 0.77 -0.32
C VAL A 53 9.75 1.45 -1.69
N PRO A 54 10.59 0.95 -2.62
CA PRO A 54 10.70 1.52 -3.96
C PRO A 54 9.38 1.43 -4.73
N HIS A 55 8.93 2.56 -5.24
CA HIS A 55 7.72 2.65 -6.06
C HIS A 55 7.82 3.77 -7.09
N ARG A 56 6.97 3.70 -8.11
CA ARG A 56 6.82 4.74 -9.13
C ARG A 56 5.35 4.96 -9.44
N ILE A 57 5.05 6.19 -9.85
CA ILE A 57 3.72 6.59 -10.32
C ILE A 57 3.70 6.52 -11.85
N VAL A 58 2.60 5.98 -12.40
CA VAL A 58 2.31 6.00 -13.84
C VAL A 58 0.91 6.55 -14.04
N ASP A 59 0.78 7.69 -14.69
CA ASP A 59 -0.42 8.54 -14.70
C ASP A 59 -0.95 8.79 -16.12
N PRO A 60 -1.36 7.76 -16.88
CA PRO A 60 -1.99 7.95 -18.18
C PRO A 60 -3.33 8.72 -18.06
N ASN A 61 -3.89 8.75 -16.85
CA ASN A 61 -4.91 9.71 -16.42
C ASN A 61 -4.41 10.45 -15.16
N PRO A 62 -4.22 11.79 -15.20
CA PRO A 62 -3.68 12.56 -14.07
C PRO A 62 -4.51 12.49 -12.78
N ILE A 63 -5.82 12.23 -12.86
CA ILE A 63 -6.69 12.11 -11.68
C ILE A 63 -6.87 10.65 -11.21
N MET A 64 -6.31 9.68 -11.95
CA MET A 64 -6.38 8.26 -11.63
C MET A 64 -5.04 7.56 -11.91
N PRO A 65 -3.98 7.87 -11.13
CA PRO A 65 -2.68 7.28 -11.33
C PRO A 65 -2.63 5.82 -10.86
N ASN A 66 -1.72 5.05 -11.46
CA ASN A 66 -1.30 3.74 -10.96
C ASN A 66 -0.03 3.88 -10.12
N VAL A 67 0.05 3.14 -9.02
CA VAL A 67 1.25 3.02 -8.18
C VAL A 67 1.86 1.64 -8.43
N ILE A 68 3.14 1.59 -8.80
CA ILE A 68 3.83 0.35 -9.16
C ILE A 68 5.05 0.18 -8.25
N GLY A 69 5.08 -0.91 -7.48
CA GLY A 69 6.23 -1.36 -6.70
C GLY A 69 6.89 -2.59 -7.33
N THR A 70 8.18 -2.78 -7.09
CA THR A 70 8.91 -3.98 -7.52
C THR A 70 9.96 -4.30 -6.46
N PHE A 71 10.13 -5.59 -6.16
CA PHE A 71 11.15 -6.09 -5.25
C PHE A 71 11.75 -7.39 -5.81
N GLU A 72 12.99 -7.69 -5.43
CA GLU A 72 13.67 -8.92 -5.80
C GLU A 72 13.58 -9.92 -4.62
N GLY A 73 13.14 -11.15 -4.90
CA GLY A 73 13.12 -12.25 -3.93
C GLY A 73 14.48 -12.93 -3.79
N GLY A 74 14.69 -13.68 -2.70
CA GLY A 74 15.98 -14.29 -2.36
C GLY A 74 16.41 -15.49 -3.22
N ALA A 75 15.47 -16.25 -3.80
CA ALA A 75 15.76 -17.38 -4.70
C ALA A 75 14.55 -17.65 -5.63
N PRO A 76 14.76 -18.26 -6.82
CA PRO A 76 13.66 -18.86 -7.59
C PRO A 76 12.95 -19.93 -6.75
N GLY A 77 11.61 -19.93 -6.78
CA GLY A 77 10.78 -20.87 -6.04
C GLY A 77 10.83 -22.30 -6.57
#